data_AF-A0A428QIM2-F1
#
_entry.id   AF-A0A428QIM2-F1
#
_cell.length_a   1.000
_cell.length_b   1.000
_cell.length_c   1.000
_cell.angle_alpha   90.00
_cell.angle_beta   90.00
_cell.angle_gamma   90.00
#
_symmetry.space_group_name_H-M   'P 1'
#
loop_
_entity.id
_entity.type
_entity.pdbx_description
1 polymer ?
#
loop_
_entity_poly.entity_id
_entity_poly.type
_entity_poly.pdbx_seq_one_letter_code
_entity_poly.pdbx_strand_id
1 'polypeptide(L)'
;MARSKSIWGPFEVNPNNSVMGKTDPNGYIQYTGRGDLFQDPSGQWSFLCLGFRKRKEGRFIMSRETVIATAQWPEGEFPTIGFAKLDVPIKGGKQLAPAWPLKPNGSSLTPDVELMHIRNPVKENYKYDSSKITLTTSKGPLSQADEPVSFVGKRQRLLDSTASVTLNIPDASALENTLEAGLCHYKDELRFSRIFLDVHHRQIV
;
A
#
# COMPACT_ATOMS: atom_id res chain seq x y z
N MET A 1 -12.87 15.34 17.97
CA MET A 1 -14.24 15.23 17.43
C MET A 1 -15.12 16.31 18.04
N ALA A 2 -16.08 16.80 17.27
CA ALA A 2 -17.07 17.77 17.70
C ALA A 2 -18.42 17.43 17.03
N ARG A 3 -19.54 17.86 17.59
CA ARG A 3 -20.89 17.59 17.06
C ARG A 3 -21.76 18.83 17.07
N SER A 4 -22.80 18.86 16.25
CA SER A 4 -23.81 19.91 16.28
C SER A 4 -25.16 19.38 15.83
N LYS A 5 -26.25 20.03 16.25
CA LYS A 5 -27.60 19.79 15.73
C LYS A 5 -27.81 20.43 14.34
N SER A 6 -26.94 21.36 13.95
CA SER A 6 -26.91 21.98 12.64
C SER A 6 -25.61 21.60 11.92
N ILE A 7 -25.66 21.25 10.64
CA ILE A 7 -24.45 21.00 9.85
C ILE A 7 -23.53 22.22 9.76
N TRP A 8 -24.06 23.42 10.03
CA TRP A 8 -23.35 24.69 10.04
C TRP A 8 -22.79 25.08 11.42
N GLY A 9 -23.09 24.29 12.45
CA GLY A 9 -22.68 24.59 13.82
C GLY A 9 -23.65 25.52 14.59
N PRO A 10 -23.22 26.03 15.76
CA PRO A 10 -21.89 25.85 16.34
C PRO A 10 -21.63 24.40 16.74
N PHE A 11 -20.36 23.98 16.69
CA PHE A 11 -19.94 22.63 17.07
C PHE A 11 -19.52 22.58 18.54
N GLU A 12 -20.14 21.70 19.29
CA GLU A 12 -19.74 21.32 20.64
C GLU A 12 -18.54 20.36 20.56
N VAL A 13 -17.42 20.74 21.18
CA VAL A 13 -16.21 19.93 21.22
C VAL A 13 -16.38 18.81 22.25
N ASN A 14 -16.01 17.58 21.89
CA ASN A 14 -15.94 16.48 22.86
C ASN A 14 -14.93 16.85 23.97
N PRO A 15 -15.34 16.97 25.24
CA PRO A 15 -14.43 17.28 26.35
C PRO A 15 -13.36 16.19 26.56
N ASN A 16 -13.62 14.97 26.11
CA ASN A 16 -12.71 13.82 26.20
C ASN A 16 -11.84 13.64 24.94
N ASN A 17 -11.62 14.68 24.14
CA ASN A 17 -10.68 14.59 23.03
C ASN A 17 -9.25 14.33 23.54
N SER A 18 -8.45 13.47 22.91
CA SER A 18 -8.70 12.72 21.65
C SER A 18 -9.57 11.48 21.84
N VAL A 19 -10.55 11.28 20.94
CA VAL A 19 -11.43 10.10 20.89
C VAL A 19 -10.69 8.77 20.72
N MET A 20 -9.48 8.81 20.15
CA MET A 20 -8.53 7.70 20.11
C MET A 20 -7.30 8.12 20.91
N GLY A 21 -6.98 7.34 21.96
CA GLY A 21 -5.84 7.62 22.82
C GLY A 21 -4.50 7.43 22.11
N LYS A 22 -3.43 7.99 22.69
CA LYS A 22 -2.06 7.77 22.22
C LYS A 22 -1.69 6.29 22.37
N THR A 23 -1.16 5.69 21.30
CA THR A 23 -0.66 4.31 21.31
C THR A 23 0.44 4.10 22.35
N ASP A 24 0.51 2.90 22.93
CA ASP A 24 1.65 2.47 23.75
C ASP A 24 2.94 2.69 22.96
N PRO A 25 3.94 3.47 23.45
CA PRO A 25 5.20 3.70 22.73
C PRO A 25 5.95 2.43 22.31
N ASN A 26 5.72 1.31 22.99
CA ASN A 26 6.30 -0.01 22.72
C ASN A 26 5.38 -0.91 21.88
N GLY A 27 4.16 -0.46 21.57
CA GLY A 27 3.22 -1.19 20.75
C GLY A 27 3.71 -1.38 19.31
N TYR A 28 3.24 -2.46 18.69
CA TYR A 28 3.58 -2.76 17.29
C TYR A 28 2.93 -1.81 16.30
N ILE A 29 1.68 -1.39 16.56
CA ILE A 29 0.94 -0.45 15.70
C ILE A 29 1.08 0.96 16.29
N GLN A 30 1.59 1.89 15.48
CA GLN A 30 1.87 3.27 15.88
C GLN A 30 1.26 4.29 14.93
N TYR A 31 1.26 5.55 15.39
CA TYR A 31 0.84 6.74 14.63
C TYR A 31 -0.55 6.59 14.00
N THR A 32 -1.49 6.06 14.79
CA THR A 32 -2.85 5.81 14.35
C THR A 32 -3.66 7.09 14.20
N GLY A 33 -4.48 7.18 13.16
CA GLY A 33 -5.35 8.33 12.92
C GLY A 33 -5.89 8.36 11.50
N ARG A 34 -6.54 9.47 11.12
CA ARG A 34 -7.22 9.62 9.81
C ARG A 34 -8.13 8.42 9.52
N GLY A 35 -9.12 8.24 10.37
CA GLY A 35 -10.03 7.12 10.25
C GLY A 35 -11.47 7.53 10.05
N ASP A 36 -12.27 6.51 9.84
CA ASP A 36 -13.70 6.58 9.64
C ASP A 36 -14.41 5.60 10.58
N LEU A 37 -15.54 6.04 11.14
CA LEU A 37 -16.38 5.23 12.02
C LEU A 37 -17.46 4.58 11.17
N PHE A 38 -17.64 3.28 11.34
CA PHE A 38 -18.71 2.55 10.69
C PHE A 38 -19.38 1.59 11.66
N GLN A 39 -20.66 1.34 11.43
CA GLN A 39 -21.45 0.36 12.15
C GLN A 39 -21.76 -0.79 11.21
N ASP A 40 -21.48 -2.02 11.65
CA ASP A 40 -21.84 -3.21 10.87
C ASP A 40 -23.33 -3.60 11.08
N PRO A 41 -23.87 -4.55 10.30
CA PRO A 41 -25.27 -4.97 10.43
C PRO A 41 -25.66 -5.57 11.79
N SER A 42 -24.69 -5.96 12.63
CA SER A 42 -24.94 -6.41 14.00
C SER A 42 -25.08 -5.26 15.00
N GLY A 43 -24.86 -4.02 14.55
CA GLY A 43 -24.87 -2.82 15.38
C GLY A 43 -23.51 -2.51 16.04
N GLN A 44 -22.48 -3.31 15.76
CA GLN A 44 -21.14 -3.10 16.33
C GLN A 44 -20.43 -1.95 15.61
N TRP A 45 -19.99 -0.96 16.39
CA TRP A 45 -19.16 0.14 15.89
C TRP A 45 -17.69 -0.28 15.78
N SER A 46 -17.06 0.11 14.69
CA SER A 46 -15.65 -0.08 14.42
C SER A 46 -15.04 1.19 13.85
N PHE A 47 -13.72 1.34 14.01
CA PHE A 47 -12.97 2.47 13.50
C PHE A 47 -11.86 1.97 12.57
N LEU A 48 -11.97 2.29 11.29
CA LEU A 48 -10.94 2.00 10.29
C LEU A 48 -10.01 3.19 10.19
N CYS A 49 -8.71 3.02 10.36
CA CYS A 49 -7.76 4.14 10.32
C CYS A 49 -6.41 3.76 9.73
N LEU A 50 -5.55 4.74 9.51
CA LEU A 50 -4.16 4.50 9.13
C LEU A 50 -3.35 4.15 10.37
N GLY A 51 -2.33 3.31 10.22
CA GLY A 51 -1.31 3.02 11.23
C GLY A 51 0.01 2.57 10.59
N PHE A 52 1.05 2.43 11.40
CA PHE A 52 2.35 1.91 10.94
C PHE A 52 2.77 0.73 11.81
N ARG A 53 3.36 -0.30 11.18
CA ARG A 53 4.05 -1.38 11.89
C ARG A 53 5.46 -0.94 12.31
N LYS A 54 5.69 -0.81 13.62
CA LYS A 54 6.99 -0.53 14.24
C LYS A 54 7.80 -1.84 14.32
N ARG A 55 8.95 -1.91 13.65
CA ARG A 55 9.90 -3.01 13.88
C ARG A 55 10.63 -2.83 15.22
N LYS A 56 11.27 -3.90 15.71
CA LYS A 56 12.02 -3.92 16.98
C LYS A 56 13.10 -2.83 17.03
N GLU A 57 13.68 -2.49 15.88
CA GLU A 57 14.72 -1.47 15.72
C GLU A 57 14.15 -0.05 15.64
N GLY A 58 12.84 0.14 15.84
CA GLY A 58 12.16 1.44 15.79
C GLY A 58 11.93 1.97 14.38
N ARG A 59 12.07 1.14 13.34
CA ARG A 59 11.88 1.52 11.93
C ARG A 59 10.47 1.21 11.42
N PHE A 60 10.03 2.00 10.44
CA PHE A 60 8.71 1.91 9.78
C PHE A 60 8.88 1.79 8.26
N ILE A 61 9.10 0.57 7.76
CA ILE A 61 9.48 0.36 6.35
C ILE A 61 8.30 0.17 5.39
N MET A 62 7.11 -0.16 5.90
CA MET A 62 5.93 -0.51 5.09
C MET A 62 5.02 0.69 4.77
N SER A 63 5.44 1.91 5.11
CA SER A 63 4.60 3.12 5.07
C SER A 63 3.33 2.97 5.95
N ARG A 64 2.28 3.73 5.63
CA ARG A 64 0.99 3.69 6.31
C ARG A 64 0.17 2.51 5.78
N GLU A 65 -0.43 1.78 6.69
CA GLU A 65 -1.29 0.63 6.42
C GLU A 65 -2.68 0.89 7.02
N THR A 66 -3.69 0.21 6.49
CA THR A 66 -5.03 0.26 7.05
C THR A 66 -5.12 -0.69 8.24
N VAL A 67 -5.57 -0.17 9.38
CA VAL A 67 -5.80 -0.93 10.62
C VAL A 67 -7.22 -0.69 11.12
N ILE A 68 -7.74 -1.62 11.89
CA ILE A 68 -9.08 -1.54 12.49
C ILE A 68 -8.97 -1.55 14.01
N ALA A 69 -9.85 -0.80 14.67
CA ALA A 69 -10.00 -0.77 16.11
C ALA A 69 -11.49 -0.92 16.49
N THR A 70 -11.76 -1.42 17.69
CA THR A 70 -13.12 -1.39 18.24
C THR A 70 -13.53 0.04 18.55
N ALA A 71 -14.82 0.32 18.40
CA ALA A 71 -15.41 1.58 18.84
C ALA A 71 -16.74 1.33 19.56
N GLN A 72 -17.16 2.33 20.36
CA GLN A 72 -18.48 2.38 20.95
C GLN A 72 -19.05 3.77 20.69
N TRP A 73 -20.33 3.81 20.33
CA TRP A 73 -21.04 5.07 20.16
C TRP A 73 -22.45 4.94 20.73
N PRO A 74 -22.61 5.09 22.06
CA PRO A 74 -23.92 5.10 22.69
C PRO A 74 -24.77 6.28 22.22
N GLU A 75 -26.08 6.11 22.22
CA GLU A 75 -27.01 7.18 21.89
C GLU A 75 -26.83 8.37 22.85
N GLY A 76 -26.80 9.59 22.30
CA GLY A 76 -26.61 10.82 23.08
C GLY A 76 -25.15 11.11 23.48
N GLU A 77 -24.22 10.19 23.29
CA GLU A 77 -22.82 10.33 23.68
C GLU A 77 -21.88 10.67 22.51
N PHE A 78 -20.63 11.03 22.83
CA PHE A 78 -19.54 11.03 21.86
C PHE A 78 -18.95 9.60 21.72
N PRO A 79 -18.45 9.21 20.53
CA PRO A 79 -17.86 7.90 20.37
C PRO A 79 -16.54 7.78 21.10
N THR A 80 -16.25 6.57 21.58
CA THR A 80 -14.97 6.17 22.16
C THR A 80 -14.32 5.12 21.27
N ILE A 81 -13.01 5.26 21.05
CA ILE A 81 -12.25 4.40 20.13
C ILE A 81 -11.16 3.68 20.93
N GLY A 82 -11.12 2.36 20.80
CA GLY A 82 -10.08 1.52 21.38
C GLY A 82 -8.73 1.66 20.67
N PHE A 83 -7.68 1.14 21.27
CA PHE A 83 -6.37 1.09 20.62
C PHE A 83 -6.37 0.08 19.47
N ALA A 84 -5.75 0.42 18.33
CA ALA A 84 -5.48 -0.54 17.27
C ALA A 84 -4.42 -1.57 17.72
N LYS A 85 -4.70 -2.86 17.50
CA LYS A 85 -3.83 -3.99 17.89
C LYS A 85 -3.87 -5.07 16.80
N LEU A 86 -2.94 -6.03 16.85
CA LEU A 86 -2.82 -7.09 15.83
C LEU A 86 -4.02 -8.05 15.79
N ASP A 87 -4.77 -8.19 16.89
CA ASP A 87 -5.90 -9.11 16.99
C ASP A 87 -7.05 -8.42 17.71
N VAL A 88 -7.77 -7.56 16.99
CA VAL A 88 -8.94 -6.88 17.55
C VAL A 88 -10.15 -7.83 17.47
N PRO A 89 -10.80 -8.16 18.61
CA PRO A 89 -11.95 -9.07 18.60
C PRO A 89 -13.17 -8.35 18.02
N ILE A 90 -13.35 -8.44 16.71
CA ILE A 90 -14.53 -7.92 16.02
C ILE A 90 -15.62 -8.99 16.07
N LYS A 91 -16.70 -8.70 16.81
CA LYS A 91 -17.86 -9.60 16.92
C LYS A 91 -18.49 -9.82 15.54
N GLY A 92 -18.99 -11.03 15.29
CA GLY A 92 -19.75 -11.32 14.07
C GLY A 92 -18.92 -11.45 12.78
N GLY A 93 -17.58 -11.37 12.87
CA GLY A 93 -16.69 -11.69 11.77
C GLY A 93 -16.74 -13.17 11.42
N LYS A 94 -17.77 -13.62 10.68
CA LYS A 94 -17.60 -14.80 9.85
C LYS A 94 -16.42 -14.47 8.94
N GLN A 95 -15.37 -15.27 8.98
CA GLN A 95 -14.23 -15.12 8.09
C GLN A 95 -14.70 -15.35 6.65
N LEU A 96 -15.21 -14.28 6.03
CA LEU A 96 -15.65 -14.24 4.63
C LEU A 96 -14.51 -13.77 3.72
N ALA A 97 -13.44 -13.21 4.30
CA ALA A 97 -12.23 -12.90 3.55
C ALA A 97 -11.49 -14.21 3.25
N PRO A 98 -11.06 -14.44 1.99
CA PRO A 98 -10.20 -15.58 1.69
C PRO A 98 -8.96 -15.53 2.58
N ALA A 99 -8.43 -16.70 2.94
CA ALA A 99 -7.23 -16.78 3.77
C ALA A 99 -6.15 -15.85 3.21
N TRP A 100 -5.64 -14.94 4.05
CA TRP A 100 -4.55 -14.04 3.70
C TRP A 100 -3.21 -14.77 3.84
N PRO A 101 -2.23 -14.56 2.94
CA PRO A 101 -2.33 -13.76 1.73
C PRO A 101 -3.28 -14.39 0.72
N LEU A 102 -4.06 -13.55 0.02
CA LEU A 102 -4.82 -14.00 -1.15
C LEU A 102 -3.84 -14.73 -2.06
N LYS A 103 -3.97 -16.06 -2.16
CA LYS A 103 -3.21 -16.80 -3.17
C LYS A 103 -3.68 -16.25 -4.50
N PRO A 104 -2.79 -15.71 -5.36
CA PRO A 104 -3.20 -15.30 -6.70
C PRO A 104 -3.88 -16.50 -7.35
N ASN A 105 -5.17 -16.37 -7.68
CA ASN A 105 -5.86 -17.38 -8.46
C ASN A 105 -5.30 -17.30 -9.88
N GLY A 106 -4.22 -18.04 -10.12
CA GLY A 106 -3.60 -18.18 -11.42
C GLY A 106 -2.54 -17.12 -11.72
N SER A 107 -1.64 -17.51 -12.62
CA SER A 107 -0.57 -16.74 -13.25
C SER A 107 -1.06 -15.58 -14.12
N SER A 108 -2.32 -15.14 -13.98
CA SER A 108 -2.93 -14.17 -14.88
C SER A 108 -2.36 -12.77 -14.64
N LEU A 109 -1.56 -12.30 -15.60
CA LEU A 109 -1.00 -10.95 -15.64
C LEU A 109 -1.93 -9.94 -16.34
N THR A 110 -3.20 -10.32 -16.57
CA THR A 110 -4.28 -9.38 -16.91
C THR A 110 -4.32 -8.24 -15.89
N PRO A 111 -4.67 -6.99 -16.27
CA PRO A 111 -4.56 -5.82 -15.40
C PRO A 111 -5.27 -6.03 -14.07
N ASP A 112 -4.48 -6.50 -13.11
CA ASP A 112 -4.87 -6.71 -11.74
C ASP A 112 -4.97 -5.32 -11.12
N VAL A 113 -6.00 -5.07 -10.32
CA VAL A 113 -6.21 -3.78 -9.63
C VAL A 113 -5.03 -3.40 -8.71
N GLU A 114 -4.06 -4.29 -8.58
CA GLU A 114 -2.82 -4.14 -7.82
C GLU A 114 -1.66 -3.51 -8.59
N LEU A 115 -1.66 -3.56 -9.93
CA LEU A 115 -0.56 -3.03 -10.73
C LEU A 115 -0.56 -1.49 -10.72
N MET A 116 0.62 -0.92 -10.51
CA MET A 116 0.82 0.53 -10.41
C MET A 116 1.89 1.00 -11.38
N HIS A 117 1.72 2.25 -11.82
CA HIS A 117 2.67 3.00 -12.63
C HIS A 117 3.17 4.21 -11.84
N ILE A 118 4.33 4.75 -12.22
CA ILE A 118 4.79 6.04 -11.72
C ILE A 118 4.15 7.13 -12.58
N ARG A 119 3.36 8.01 -11.96
CA ARG A 119 2.59 9.07 -12.63
C ARG A 119 1.63 8.49 -13.70
N ASN A 120 1.41 9.24 -14.78
CA ASN A 120 0.59 8.84 -15.91
C ASN A 120 1.46 8.03 -16.89
N PRO A 121 1.16 6.74 -17.11
CA PRO A 121 1.93 5.93 -18.05
C PRO A 121 1.64 6.33 -19.50
N VAL A 122 2.66 6.27 -20.35
CA VAL A 122 2.51 6.26 -21.81
C VAL A 122 1.97 4.87 -22.18
N LYS A 123 0.67 4.77 -22.43
CA LYS A 123 -0.05 3.47 -22.52
C LYS A 123 0.53 2.54 -23.57
N GLU A 124 1.04 3.10 -24.66
CA GLU A 124 1.64 2.40 -25.79
C GLU A 124 2.88 1.58 -25.38
N ASN A 125 3.54 1.96 -24.28
CA ASN A 125 4.71 1.25 -23.76
C ASN A 125 4.35 -0.04 -23.03
N TYR A 126 3.08 -0.35 -22.80
CA TYR A 126 2.65 -1.47 -21.97
C TYR A 126 1.72 -2.40 -22.75
N LYS A 127 2.10 -3.68 -22.85
CA LYS A 127 1.24 -4.74 -23.37
C LYS A 127 1.09 -5.84 -22.33
N TYR A 128 -0.16 -6.13 -21.98
CA TYR A 128 -0.52 -7.17 -21.01
C TYR A 128 -1.10 -8.37 -21.75
N ASP A 129 -0.51 -9.53 -21.51
CA ASP A 129 -1.08 -10.84 -21.84
C ASP A 129 -1.32 -11.60 -20.53
N SER A 130 -2.17 -12.61 -20.58
CA SER A 130 -2.40 -13.58 -19.51
C SER A 130 -1.11 -14.15 -18.91
N SER A 131 -0.03 -14.28 -19.70
CA SER A 131 1.21 -14.95 -19.29
C SER A 131 2.44 -14.03 -19.14
N LYS A 132 2.39 -12.81 -19.67
CA LYS A 132 3.55 -11.90 -19.69
C LYS A 132 3.14 -10.43 -19.72
N ILE A 133 4.00 -9.57 -19.20
CA ILE A 133 3.95 -8.12 -19.38
C ILE A 133 5.11 -7.73 -20.28
N THR A 134 4.81 -7.02 -21.38
CA THR A 134 5.83 -6.43 -22.25
C THR A 134 5.93 -4.94 -21.97
N LEU A 135 7.13 -4.47 -21.66
CA LEU A 135 7.44 -3.07 -21.43
C LEU A 135 8.33 -2.56 -22.57
N THR A 136 7.94 -1.45 -23.19
CA THR A 136 8.81 -0.66 -24.06
C THR A 136 9.50 0.38 -23.19
N THR A 137 10.82 0.50 -23.27
CA THR A 137 11.58 1.40 -22.39
C THR A 137 11.36 2.87 -22.71
N SER A 138 11.30 3.68 -21.65
CA SER A 138 11.35 5.12 -21.74
C SER A 138 12.79 5.59 -21.99
N LYS A 139 12.95 6.80 -22.57
CA LYS A 139 14.27 7.38 -22.82
C LYS A 139 15.03 7.79 -21.56
N GLY A 140 14.30 8.11 -20.49
CA GLY A 140 14.87 8.62 -19.25
C GLY A 140 15.04 7.56 -18.17
N PRO A 141 15.95 7.81 -17.20
CA PRO A 141 16.21 6.88 -16.10
C PRO A 141 15.08 6.89 -15.07
N LEU A 142 15.02 5.85 -14.22
CA LEU A 142 14.03 5.75 -13.14
C LEU A 142 14.15 6.88 -12.09
N SER A 143 15.31 7.54 -12.00
CA SER A 143 15.57 8.65 -11.09
C SER A 143 15.01 10.01 -11.54
N GLN A 144 14.39 10.08 -12.73
CA GLN A 144 13.80 11.33 -13.22
C GLN A 144 12.40 11.61 -12.63
N ALA A 145 12.05 12.89 -12.55
CA ALA A 145 10.81 13.34 -11.91
C ALA A 145 9.82 14.08 -12.81
N ASP A 146 10.29 14.53 -13.97
CA ASP A 146 9.58 15.40 -14.91
C ASP A 146 8.82 14.60 -15.97
N GLU A 147 9.45 13.56 -16.52
CA GLU A 147 8.89 12.78 -17.62
C GLU A 147 8.40 11.38 -17.19
N PRO A 148 7.41 10.79 -17.90
CA PRO A 148 6.97 9.42 -17.65
C PRO A 148 8.10 8.39 -17.81
N VAL A 149 8.10 7.38 -16.94
CA VAL A 149 9.04 6.26 -16.96
C VAL A 149 8.31 4.94 -17.16
N SER A 150 8.93 4.01 -17.90
CA SER A 150 8.37 2.67 -18.09
C SER A 150 8.56 1.81 -16.83
N PHE A 151 7.61 1.90 -15.92
CA PHE A 151 7.57 1.15 -14.67
C PHE A 151 6.21 0.47 -14.48
N VAL A 152 6.22 -0.79 -14.04
CA VAL A 152 5.04 -1.48 -13.50
C VAL A 152 5.43 -2.20 -12.21
N GLY A 153 4.64 -2.05 -11.16
CA GLY A 153 4.95 -2.65 -9.86
C GLY A 153 3.73 -2.92 -9.00
N LYS A 154 3.95 -3.58 -7.86
CA LYS A 154 2.96 -3.84 -6.81
C LYS A 154 3.45 -3.29 -5.48
N ARG A 155 2.54 -2.95 -4.56
CA ARG A 155 2.90 -2.56 -3.20
C ARG A 155 3.50 -3.76 -2.45
N GLN A 156 4.63 -3.57 -1.78
CA GLN A 156 5.11 -4.55 -0.80
C GLN A 156 4.09 -4.63 0.35
N ARG A 157 3.59 -5.82 0.66
CA ARG A 157 2.58 -6.05 1.73
C ARG A 157 3.11 -6.86 2.91
N LEU A 158 4.18 -7.63 2.68
CA LEU A 158 4.81 -8.46 3.69
C LEU A 158 6.15 -7.87 4.10
N LEU A 159 6.46 -8.00 5.38
CA LEU A 159 7.73 -7.58 5.95
C LEU A 159 8.87 -8.46 5.46
N ASP A 160 8.60 -9.76 5.33
CA ASP A 160 9.53 -10.77 4.90
C ASP A 160 8.92 -11.48 3.68
N SER A 161 9.54 -11.33 2.52
CA SER A 161 9.06 -11.87 1.24
C SER A 161 10.15 -11.89 0.18
N THR A 162 9.98 -12.72 -0.84
CA THR A 162 10.83 -12.75 -2.04
C THR A 162 10.02 -12.27 -3.24
N ALA A 163 10.63 -11.43 -4.07
CA ALA A 163 10.11 -11.04 -5.38
C ALA A 163 11.12 -11.46 -6.46
N SER A 164 10.64 -11.99 -7.57
CA SER A 164 11.45 -12.39 -8.71
C SER A 164 10.73 -12.08 -10.02
N VAL A 165 11.50 -11.93 -11.08
CA VAL A 165 11.00 -11.72 -12.45
C VAL A 165 11.92 -12.45 -13.43
N THR A 166 11.33 -13.00 -14.49
CA THR A 166 12.09 -13.53 -15.64
C THR A 166 12.03 -12.49 -16.76
N LEU A 167 13.19 -12.01 -17.19
CA LEU A 167 13.30 -11.06 -18.30
C LEU A 167 13.48 -11.81 -19.61
N ASN A 168 12.55 -11.62 -20.54
CA ASN A 168 12.66 -12.10 -21.90
C ASN A 168 13.06 -10.93 -22.79
N ILE A 169 14.35 -10.83 -23.11
CA ILE A 169 14.89 -9.73 -23.91
C ILE A 169 15.11 -10.26 -25.33
N PRO A 170 14.48 -9.65 -26.36
CA PRO A 170 14.75 -10.03 -27.74
C PRO A 170 16.23 -9.83 -28.08
N ASP A 171 16.71 -10.48 -29.14
CA ASP A 171 18.13 -10.52 -29.51
C ASP A 171 18.85 -9.20 -29.24
N ALA A 172 19.83 -9.23 -28.33
CA ALA A 172 20.54 -8.05 -27.86
C ALA A 172 21.31 -7.32 -28.97
N SER A 173 21.56 -7.98 -30.10
CA SER A 173 22.14 -7.35 -31.29
C SER A 173 21.22 -6.32 -31.97
N ALA A 174 19.92 -6.38 -31.69
CA ALA A 174 18.91 -5.45 -32.21
C ALA A 174 18.56 -4.30 -31.24
N LEU A 175 19.20 -4.25 -30.07
CA LEU A 175 18.90 -3.29 -29.02
C LEU A 175 19.91 -2.14 -29.02
N GLU A 176 19.43 -0.92 -28.73
CA GLU A 176 20.33 0.19 -28.47
C GLU A 176 21.26 -0.14 -27.29
N ASN A 177 22.51 0.30 -27.40
CA ASN A 177 23.62 0.06 -26.47
C ASN A 177 23.42 0.67 -25.06
N THR A 178 22.20 0.99 -24.65
CA THR A 178 21.86 1.70 -23.41
C THR A 178 20.64 1.13 -22.70
N LEU A 179 20.15 -0.05 -23.11
CA LEU A 179 18.99 -0.67 -22.46
C LEU A 179 19.33 -1.14 -21.04
N GLU A 180 18.60 -0.62 -20.06
CA GLU A 180 18.54 -1.11 -18.68
C GLU A 180 17.14 -1.65 -18.38
N ALA A 181 17.02 -2.92 -18.01
CA ALA A 181 15.74 -3.54 -17.64
C ALA A 181 15.92 -4.50 -16.46
N GLY A 182 15.02 -4.46 -15.48
CA GLY A 182 15.27 -5.13 -14.20
C GLY A 182 14.10 -5.15 -13.22
N LEU A 183 14.39 -5.66 -12.04
CA LEU A 183 13.53 -5.60 -10.86
C LEU A 183 13.95 -4.43 -9.98
N CYS A 184 12.98 -3.65 -9.49
CA CYS A 184 13.23 -2.50 -8.64
C CYS A 184 12.40 -2.55 -7.36
N HIS A 185 13.06 -2.35 -6.22
CA HIS A 185 12.43 -1.96 -4.97
C HIS A 185 12.42 -0.43 -4.90
N TYR A 186 11.26 0.14 -5.24
CA TYR A 186 11.08 1.57 -5.46
C TYR A 186 10.36 2.23 -4.29
N LYS A 187 10.93 3.32 -3.74
CA LYS A 187 10.24 4.21 -2.79
C LYS A 187 9.89 5.54 -3.45
N ASP A 188 10.88 6.16 -4.08
CA ASP A 188 10.76 7.39 -4.89
C ASP A 188 11.97 7.51 -5.83
N GLU A 189 11.97 8.55 -6.66
CA GLU A 189 12.98 8.80 -7.69
C GLU A 189 14.41 9.01 -7.14
N LEU A 190 14.54 9.29 -5.84
CA LEU A 190 15.84 9.45 -5.18
C LEU A 190 16.24 8.21 -4.38
N ARG A 191 15.28 7.36 -4.01
CA ARG A 191 15.46 6.23 -3.09
C ARG A 191 14.85 4.99 -3.69
N PHE A 192 15.69 4.21 -4.36
CA PHE A 192 15.34 2.89 -4.85
C PHE A 192 16.58 2.00 -4.93
N SER A 193 16.37 0.69 -4.95
CA SER A 193 17.41 -0.31 -5.24
C SER A 193 16.91 -1.21 -6.36
N ARG A 194 17.77 -1.51 -7.33
CA ARG A 194 17.42 -2.30 -8.51
C ARG A 194 18.46 -3.37 -8.79
N ILE A 195 18.02 -4.45 -9.40
CA ILE A 195 18.86 -5.46 -10.06
C ILE A 195 18.42 -5.45 -11.52
N PHE A 196 19.32 -5.17 -12.44
CA PHE A 196 18.99 -4.98 -13.85
C PHE A 196 20.04 -5.59 -14.78
N LEU A 197 19.60 -5.97 -15.97
CA LEU A 197 20.51 -6.30 -17.06
C LEU A 197 21.01 -4.99 -17.67
N ASP A 198 22.32 -4.83 -17.71
CA ASP A 198 23.03 -3.86 -18.52
C ASP A 198 23.40 -4.53 -19.85
N VAL A 199 22.68 -4.17 -20.92
CA VAL A 199 22.87 -4.78 -22.24
C VAL A 199 24.21 -4.37 -22.87
N HIS A 200 24.69 -3.17 -22.57
CA HIS A 200 25.97 -2.66 -23.09
C HIS A 200 27.14 -3.53 -22.59
N HIS A 201 27.17 -3.76 -21.28
CA HIS A 201 28.25 -4.49 -20.62
C HIS A 201 27.97 -5.99 -20.48
N ARG A 202 26.78 -6.45 -20.91
CA ARG A 202 26.32 -7.85 -20.83
C ARG A 202 26.43 -8.45 -19.43
N GLN A 203 26.06 -7.68 -18.43
CA GLN A 203 26.16 -8.06 -17.02
C GLN A 203 24.88 -7.73 -16.25
N ILE A 204 24.70 -8.41 -15.12
CA ILE A 204 23.68 -8.06 -14.14
C ILE A 204 24.33 -7.13 -13.12
N VAL A 205 23.74 -5.97 -12.93
CA VAL A 205 24.12 -4.95 -11.93
C VAL A 205 23.03 -4.86 -10.88
#